data_AF-A0A076HWS9-F1
#
_entry.id   AF-A0A076HWS9-F1
#
_cell.length_a   1.000
_cell.length_b   1.000
_cell.length_c   1.000
_cell.angle_alpha   90.00
_cell.angle_beta   90.00
_cell.angle_gamma   90.00
#
_symmetry.space_group_name_H-M   'P 1'
#
loop_
_entity.id
_entity.type
_entity.pdbx_description
1 polymer ?
#
loop_
_entity_poly.entity_id
_entity_poly.type
_entity_poly.pdbx_seq_one_letter_code
_entity_poly.pdbx_strand_id
1 'polypeptide(L)'
;MLRILRPLLEPLVLPHWWQDALLLLPRVVCGYLLTAEFGSDKFGLPWSPADNNLGLFEVAFWFPGDVAEYGGIFALFPAFFAWMGAASEAVGGLLLLLGLGTRVSAFLIACTMLVAIFMQQLPQGMWNMLPAAGFLWVSLMALVLGSGRFGLDYLLARWLRRQPAAQAAAPGRPAAALVLLPMLALLLPGCVQPAHDKTVVYLLDVSGHGPVQQVGLRGRDKPLSWEQDLTLTPVVPDSLYRAIVTTHTGYRATEVKFTLNGEFEQVGANNRRIEFGPGDTVTYRARLGVAQ
;
A
#
# COMPACT_ATOMS: atom_id res chain seq x y z
N MET A 1 -10.19 -18.06 29.85
CA MET A 1 -9.86 -17.41 28.55
C MET A 1 -8.37 -17.14 28.31
N LEU A 2 -7.56 -16.69 29.28
CA LEU A 2 -6.14 -16.35 29.06
C LEU A 2 -5.21 -17.50 28.64
N ARG A 3 -5.54 -18.77 28.94
CA ARG A 3 -4.64 -19.91 28.68
C ARG A 3 -4.49 -20.25 27.19
N ILE A 4 -5.53 -20.01 26.39
CA ILE A 4 -5.53 -20.25 24.93
C ILE A 4 -4.81 -19.13 24.17
N LEU A 5 -4.87 -17.89 24.68
CA LEU A 5 -4.21 -16.72 24.07
C LEU A 5 -2.73 -16.58 24.48
N ARG A 6 -2.33 -17.25 25.56
CA ARG A 6 -0.94 -17.26 26.06
C ARG A 6 0.09 -17.64 24.98
N PRO A 7 -0.07 -18.71 24.19
CA PRO A 7 0.86 -19.02 23.09
C PRO A 7 0.82 -18.00 21.94
N LEU A 8 -0.15 -17.09 21.88
CA LEU A 8 -0.14 -16.02 20.87
C LEU A 8 0.59 -14.77 21.36
N LEU A 9 0.56 -14.52 22.67
CA LEU A 9 1.05 -13.29 23.28
C LEU A 9 2.34 -13.43 24.08
N GLU A 10 2.75 -14.63 24.49
CA GLU A 10 4.00 -14.81 25.24
C GLU A 10 5.16 -15.01 24.26
N PRO A 11 6.03 -14.00 24.07
CA PRO A 11 7.19 -14.13 23.19
C PRO A 11 8.25 -15.03 23.82
N LEU A 12 9.06 -15.66 22.97
CA LEU A 12 10.26 -16.36 23.38
C LEU A 12 11.33 -15.33 23.73
N VAL A 13 11.85 -15.42 24.94
CA VAL A 13 12.91 -14.54 25.45
C VAL A 13 14.23 -15.27 25.34
N LEU A 14 15.16 -14.73 24.53
CA LEU A 14 16.45 -15.38 24.29
C LEU A 14 17.40 -15.28 25.50
N PRO A 15 18.43 -16.13 25.63
CA PRO A 15 19.33 -16.11 26.79
C PRO A 15 19.97 -14.74 27.05
N HIS A 16 20.41 -14.05 26.00
CA HIS A 16 21.06 -12.75 26.13
C HIS A 16 20.20 -11.63 25.54
N TRP A 17 20.17 -10.48 26.22
CA TRP A 17 19.34 -9.34 25.82
C TRP A 17 19.69 -8.81 24.42
N TRP A 18 20.96 -8.89 24.02
CA TRP A 18 21.42 -8.38 22.73
C TRP A 18 20.86 -9.19 21.56
N GLN A 19 20.50 -10.46 21.77
CA GLN A 19 19.91 -11.31 20.73
C GLN A 19 18.51 -10.81 20.37
N ASP A 20 17.71 -10.45 21.38
CA ASP A 20 16.40 -9.82 21.16
C ASP A 20 16.55 -8.42 20.56
N ALA A 21 17.60 -7.67 20.93
CA ALA A 21 17.88 -6.36 20.35
C ALA A 21 18.27 -6.45 18.87
N LEU A 22 19.04 -7.46 18.48
CA LEU A 22 19.41 -7.71 17.10
C LEU A 22 18.19 -8.07 16.24
N LEU A 23 17.32 -8.94 16.77
CA LEU A 23 16.10 -9.38 16.06
C LEU A 23 14.97 -8.34 16.07
N LEU A 24 15.07 -7.33 16.94
CA LEU A 24 14.20 -6.15 16.88
C LEU A 24 14.39 -5.37 15.58
N LEU A 25 15.63 -5.24 15.09
CA LEU A 25 15.95 -4.45 13.90
C LEU A 25 15.15 -4.87 12.66
N PRO A 26 15.22 -6.14 12.19
CA PRO A 26 14.42 -6.56 11.04
C PRO A 26 12.92 -6.45 11.30
N ARG A 27 12.45 -6.70 12.54
CA ARG A 27 11.03 -6.57 12.88
C ARG A 27 10.53 -5.13 12.72
N VAL A 28 11.27 -4.16 13.27
CA VAL A 28 10.92 -2.74 13.21
C VAL A 28 11.02 -2.20 11.79
N VAL A 29 12.11 -2.52 11.08
CA VAL A 29 12.31 -2.06 9.70
C VAL A 29 11.23 -2.64 8.79
N CYS A 30 10.96 -3.94 8.86
CA CYS A 30 9.93 -4.56 8.02
C CYS A 30 8.53 -4.08 8.40
N GLY A 31 8.22 -3.95 9.69
CA GLY A 31 6.93 -3.40 10.13
C GLY A 31 6.73 -1.96 9.65
N TYR A 32 7.78 -1.14 9.68
CA TYR A 32 7.76 0.24 9.17
C TYR A 32 7.52 0.26 7.66
N LEU A 33 8.33 -0.46 6.88
CA LEU A 33 8.19 -0.47 5.42
C LEU A 33 6.81 -1.00 5.00
N LEU A 34 6.33 -2.08 5.61
CA LEU A 34 5.00 -2.61 5.33
C LEU A 34 3.89 -1.59 5.62
N THR A 35 3.97 -0.84 6.72
CA THR A 35 2.89 0.08 7.10
C THR A 35 2.97 1.45 6.43
N ALA A 36 4.18 1.95 6.16
CA ALA A 36 4.44 3.31 5.71
C ALA A 36 4.68 3.43 4.20
N GLU A 37 5.04 2.34 3.52
CA GLU A 37 5.27 2.32 2.07
C GLU A 37 4.22 1.44 1.39
N PHE A 38 4.17 0.15 1.70
CA PHE A 38 3.33 -0.80 0.96
C PHE A 38 1.85 -0.72 1.35
N GLY A 39 1.56 -0.61 2.64
CA GLY A 39 0.20 -0.60 3.19
C GLY A 39 -0.50 0.75 2.98
N SER A 40 0.18 1.86 3.22
CA SER A 40 -0.35 3.23 3.10
C SER A 40 -0.83 3.59 1.69
N ASP A 41 -0.25 2.95 0.67
CA ASP A 41 -0.61 3.20 -0.73
C ASP A 41 -1.95 2.57 -1.12
N LYS A 42 -2.35 1.48 -0.45
CA LYS A 42 -3.56 0.72 -0.77
C LYS A 42 -4.58 0.62 0.35
N PHE A 43 -4.24 1.11 1.55
CA PHE A 43 -5.09 1.08 2.73
C PHE A 43 -5.06 2.43 3.43
N GLY A 44 -6.23 2.98 3.76
CA GLY A 44 -6.31 4.28 4.37
C GLY A 44 -5.83 4.31 5.82
N LEU A 45 -4.74 5.03 6.03
CA LEU A 45 -4.09 5.28 7.31
C LEU A 45 -3.90 6.79 7.51
N PRO A 46 -3.66 7.27 8.75
CA PRO A 46 -3.39 8.69 9.00
C PRO A 46 -2.17 9.26 8.26
N TRP A 47 -1.27 8.39 7.81
CA TRP A 47 -0.07 8.74 7.03
C TRP A 47 -0.14 8.27 5.57
N SER A 48 -1.31 7.84 5.08
CA SER A 48 -1.49 7.56 3.66
C SER A 48 -1.28 8.83 2.82
N PRO A 49 -0.72 8.73 1.60
CA PRO A 49 -0.56 9.88 0.73
C PRO A 49 -1.90 10.58 0.48
N ALA A 50 -1.92 11.91 0.63
CA ALA A 50 -3.15 12.70 0.46
C ALA A 50 -3.73 12.58 -0.96
N ASP A 51 -2.86 12.37 -1.95
CA ASP A 51 -3.24 12.19 -3.36
C ASP A 51 -4.04 10.91 -3.60
N ASN A 52 -3.81 9.89 -2.78
CA ASN A 52 -4.53 8.61 -2.90
C ASN A 52 -5.98 8.73 -2.43
N ASN A 53 -6.33 9.79 -1.68
CA ASN A 53 -7.71 10.08 -1.26
C ASN A 53 -8.41 8.90 -0.55
N LEU A 54 -7.66 8.18 0.27
CA LEU A 54 -8.16 7.04 1.03
C LEU A 54 -8.77 7.51 2.36
N GLY A 55 -10.02 7.15 2.62
CA GLY A 55 -10.63 7.26 3.94
C GLY A 55 -10.05 6.23 4.90
N LEU A 56 -10.17 6.46 6.22
CA LEU A 56 -9.61 5.55 7.23
C LEU A 56 -10.18 4.12 7.07
N PHE A 57 -9.28 3.15 6.92
CA PHE A 57 -9.59 1.72 6.68
C PHE A 57 -10.32 1.40 5.38
N GLU A 58 -10.33 2.35 4.43
CA GLU A 58 -10.72 2.08 3.06
C GLU A 58 -9.58 1.38 2.30
N VAL A 59 -9.97 0.55 1.33
CA VAL A 59 -9.04 -0.09 0.40
C VAL A 59 -9.07 0.65 -0.92
N ALA A 60 -7.91 0.85 -1.54
CA ALA A 60 -7.83 1.53 -2.82
C ALA A 60 -8.71 0.87 -3.90
N PHE A 61 -9.35 1.72 -4.70
CA PHE A 61 -10.41 1.32 -5.65
C PHE A 61 -9.97 0.24 -6.66
N TRP A 62 -8.69 0.24 -7.04
CA TRP A 62 -8.13 -0.65 -8.04
C TRP A 62 -7.78 -2.03 -7.46
N PHE A 63 -7.48 -2.12 -6.16
CA PHE A 63 -6.89 -3.34 -5.58
C PHE A 63 -7.81 -4.57 -5.62
N PRO A 64 -9.14 -4.46 -5.42
CA PRO A 64 -10.06 -5.57 -5.66
C PRO A 64 -10.03 -6.09 -7.10
N GLY A 65 -9.79 -5.23 -8.09
CA GLY A 65 -9.64 -5.62 -9.49
C GLY A 65 -8.44 -6.54 -9.68
N ASP A 66 -7.26 -6.12 -9.22
CA ASP A 66 -6.03 -6.91 -9.27
C ASP A 66 -6.19 -8.26 -8.55
N VAL A 67 -6.83 -8.25 -7.39
CA VAL A 67 -7.09 -9.48 -6.63
C VAL A 67 -8.04 -10.42 -7.38
N ALA A 68 -9.03 -9.89 -8.10
CA ALA A 68 -9.93 -10.71 -8.90
C ALA A 68 -9.18 -11.43 -10.06
N GLU A 69 -8.16 -10.79 -10.63
CA GLU A 69 -7.35 -11.36 -11.71
C GLU A 69 -6.55 -12.59 -11.27
N TYR A 70 -6.27 -12.75 -9.98
CA TYR A 70 -5.62 -13.96 -9.44
C TYR A 70 -6.49 -15.23 -9.58
N GLY A 71 -7.79 -15.08 -9.85
CA GLY A 71 -8.69 -16.19 -10.09
C GLY A 71 -9.06 -17.00 -8.83
N GLY A 72 -9.71 -18.16 -9.05
CA GLY A 72 -10.10 -19.07 -7.97
C GLY A 72 -10.94 -18.40 -6.87
N ILE A 73 -10.55 -18.59 -5.61
CA ILE A 73 -11.25 -18.00 -4.46
C ILE A 73 -11.10 -16.46 -4.41
N PHE A 74 -10.04 -15.91 -5.00
CA PHE A 74 -9.80 -14.46 -5.02
C PHE A 74 -10.79 -13.75 -5.96
N ALA A 75 -11.12 -14.36 -7.09
CA ALA A 75 -12.19 -13.89 -7.99
C ALA A 75 -13.59 -13.99 -7.39
N LEU A 76 -13.84 -14.95 -6.49
CA LEU A 76 -15.15 -15.10 -5.82
C LEU A 76 -15.39 -14.03 -4.76
N PHE A 77 -14.34 -13.63 -4.03
CA PHE A 77 -14.44 -12.66 -2.93
C PHE A 77 -13.35 -11.58 -2.99
N PRO A 78 -13.22 -10.82 -4.09
CA PRO A 78 -12.07 -9.94 -4.33
C PRO A 78 -11.97 -8.82 -3.31
N ALA A 79 -13.08 -8.17 -2.98
CA ALA A 79 -13.11 -7.10 -1.98
C ALA A 79 -12.62 -7.57 -0.60
N PHE A 80 -13.01 -8.79 -0.19
CA PHE A 80 -12.58 -9.36 1.07
C PHE A 80 -11.08 -9.63 1.10
N PHE A 81 -10.53 -10.28 0.07
CA PHE A 81 -9.10 -10.58 0.01
C PHE A 81 -8.23 -9.34 -0.22
N ALA A 82 -8.71 -8.37 -0.99
CA ALA A 82 -8.07 -7.07 -1.13
C ALA A 82 -8.01 -6.34 0.22
N TRP A 83 -9.10 -6.34 0.98
CA TRP A 83 -9.11 -5.76 2.32
C TRP A 83 -8.17 -6.49 3.27
N MET A 84 -8.21 -7.83 3.31
CA MET A 84 -7.31 -8.63 4.14
C MET A 84 -5.83 -8.42 3.78
N GLY A 85 -5.50 -8.37 2.48
CA GLY A 85 -4.15 -8.12 2.01
C GLY A 85 -3.65 -6.73 2.38
N ALA A 86 -4.46 -5.71 2.11
CA ALA A 86 -4.14 -4.31 2.41
C ALA A 86 -4.03 -4.06 3.92
N ALA A 87 -4.99 -4.54 4.72
CA ALA A 87 -4.98 -4.40 6.17
C ALA A 87 -3.84 -5.18 6.85
N SER A 88 -3.48 -6.35 6.33
CA SER A 88 -2.34 -7.15 6.80
C SER A 88 -1.01 -6.40 6.65
N GLU A 89 -0.79 -5.74 5.51
CA GLU A 89 0.42 -4.93 5.31
C GLU A 89 0.38 -3.63 6.12
N ALA A 90 -0.76 -2.93 6.09
CA ALA A 90 -0.96 -1.66 6.78
C ALA A 90 -0.99 -1.83 8.31
N VAL A 91 -2.08 -2.37 8.85
CA VAL A 91 -2.30 -2.53 10.29
C VAL A 91 -1.41 -3.64 10.84
N GLY A 92 -1.28 -4.76 10.13
CA GLY A 92 -0.39 -5.84 10.55
C GLY A 92 1.08 -5.41 10.59
N GLY A 93 1.54 -4.58 9.64
CA GLY A 93 2.87 -3.96 9.66
C GLY A 93 3.09 -3.06 10.89
N LEU A 94 2.10 -2.21 11.22
CA LEU A 94 2.15 -1.37 12.43
C LEU A 94 2.21 -2.21 13.71
N LEU A 95 1.38 -3.25 13.80
CA LEU A 95 1.37 -4.17 14.94
C LEU A 95 2.68 -4.94 15.06
N LEU A 96 3.26 -5.38 13.95
CA LEU A 96 4.58 -6.02 13.90
C LEU A 96 5.68 -5.07 14.37
N LEU A 97 5.67 -3.80 13.93
CA LEU A 97 6.60 -2.76 14.34
C LEU A 97 6.60 -2.59 15.87
N LEU A 98 5.41 -2.40 16.45
CA LEU A 98 5.22 -2.22 17.89
C LEU A 98 5.47 -3.52 18.68
N GLY A 99 5.44 -4.67 18.01
CA GLY A 99 5.49 -5.98 18.66
C GLY A 99 4.25 -6.26 19.50
N LEU A 100 3.08 -5.86 19.01
CA LEU A 100 1.76 -6.12 19.60
C LEU A 100 1.02 -7.13 18.72
N GLY A 101 0.54 -8.23 19.29
CA GLY A 101 -0.11 -9.29 18.52
C GLY A 101 0.82 -9.95 17.50
N THR A 102 2.13 -9.97 17.77
CA THR A 102 3.20 -10.22 16.80
C THR A 102 2.99 -11.51 16.01
N ARG A 103 2.58 -12.60 16.66
CA ARG A 103 2.36 -13.89 15.99
C ARG A 103 1.17 -13.86 15.02
N VAL A 104 0.10 -13.14 15.39
CA VAL A 104 -1.10 -13.03 14.53
C VAL A 104 -0.78 -12.13 13.34
N SER A 105 -0.17 -10.97 13.56
CA SER A 105 0.24 -10.07 12.48
C SER A 105 1.24 -10.74 11.54
N ALA A 106 2.24 -11.45 12.08
CA ALA A 106 3.21 -12.19 11.30
C ALA A 106 2.57 -13.31 10.47
N PHE A 107 1.56 -14.01 11.00
CA PHE A 107 0.82 -15.01 10.23
C PHE A 107 0.07 -14.39 9.05
N LEU A 108 -0.66 -13.29 9.28
CA LEU A 108 -1.38 -12.59 8.21
C LEU A 108 -0.43 -12.05 7.15
N ILE A 109 0.69 -11.44 7.57
CA ILE A 109 1.73 -10.94 6.65
C ILE A 109 2.32 -12.09 5.84
N ALA A 110 2.61 -13.24 6.48
CA ALA A 110 3.13 -14.41 5.76
C ALA A 110 2.16 -14.89 4.68
N CYS A 111 0.85 -14.94 4.97
CA CYS A 111 -0.17 -15.27 3.97
C CYS A 111 -0.18 -14.26 2.81
N THR A 112 -0.16 -12.95 3.11
CA THR A 112 -0.14 -11.91 2.08
C THR A 112 1.12 -11.97 1.21
N MET A 113 2.29 -12.20 1.81
CA MET A 113 3.55 -12.31 1.06
C MET A 113 3.59 -13.56 0.18
N LEU A 114 3.01 -14.69 0.62
CA LEU A 114 2.87 -15.87 -0.25
C LEU A 114 1.99 -15.57 -1.46
N VAL A 115 0.86 -14.88 -1.28
CA VAL A 115 0.02 -14.44 -2.39
C VAL A 115 0.78 -13.49 -3.31
N ALA A 116 1.47 -12.49 -2.77
CA ALA A 116 2.25 -11.54 -3.55
C ALA A 116 3.36 -12.23 -4.37
N ILE A 117 4.09 -13.18 -3.78
CA ILE A 117 5.13 -13.96 -4.46
C ILE A 117 4.52 -14.74 -5.62
N PHE A 118 3.52 -15.57 -5.37
CA PHE A 118 3.05 -16.53 -6.37
C PHE A 118 2.05 -15.95 -7.39
N MET A 119 1.24 -14.98 -7.00
CA MET A 119 0.16 -14.43 -7.85
C MET A 119 0.55 -13.15 -8.57
N GLN A 120 1.41 -12.32 -7.97
CA GLN A 120 1.76 -11.01 -8.53
C GLN A 120 3.17 -10.96 -9.11
N GLN A 121 4.17 -11.46 -8.37
CA GLN A 121 5.58 -11.20 -8.67
C GLN A 121 6.29 -12.35 -9.42
N LEU A 122 5.82 -13.59 -9.31
CA LEU A 122 6.42 -14.73 -10.01
C LEU A 122 6.53 -14.52 -11.54
N PRO A 123 5.51 -14.00 -12.25
CA PRO A 123 5.62 -13.72 -13.68
C PRO A 123 6.62 -12.60 -14.01
N GLN A 124 6.89 -11.71 -13.05
CA GLN A 124 7.80 -10.58 -13.18
C GLN A 124 9.27 -10.96 -12.89
N GLY A 125 9.53 -12.21 -12.50
CA GLY A 125 10.87 -12.74 -12.28
C GLY A 125 11.41 -12.60 -10.85
N MET A 126 12.57 -13.21 -10.61
CA MET A 126 13.14 -13.41 -9.26
C MET A 126 13.38 -12.10 -8.49
N TRP A 127 13.90 -11.07 -9.15
CA TRP A 127 14.25 -9.81 -8.48
C TRP A 127 13.03 -9.08 -7.92
N ASN A 128 11.90 -9.15 -8.61
CA ASN A 128 10.65 -8.55 -8.16
C ASN A 128 10.00 -9.31 -6.98
N MET A 129 10.33 -10.59 -6.80
CA MET A 129 9.87 -11.38 -5.65
C MET A 129 10.66 -11.12 -4.36
N LEU A 130 11.89 -10.61 -4.44
CA LEU A 130 12.78 -10.48 -3.28
C LEU A 130 12.21 -9.63 -2.13
N PRO A 131 11.55 -8.47 -2.38
CA PRO A 131 10.93 -7.71 -1.29
C PRO A 131 9.89 -8.53 -0.53
N ALA A 132 8.97 -9.20 -1.24
CA ALA A 132 7.94 -10.03 -0.64
C ALA A 132 8.53 -11.25 0.10
N ALA A 133 9.57 -11.87 -0.45
CA ALA A 133 10.30 -12.96 0.21
C ALA A 133 11.03 -12.48 1.49
N GLY A 134 11.61 -11.29 1.47
CA GLY A 134 12.27 -10.69 2.64
C GLY A 134 11.29 -10.45 3.78
N PHE A 135 10.11 -9.88 3.49
CA PHE A 135 9.04 -9.73 4.47
C PHE A 135 8.54 -11.08 4.99
N LEU A 136 8.40 -12.09 4.11
CA LEU A 136 8.01 -13.44 4.49
C LEU A 136 9.01 -14.08 5.47
N TRP A 137 10.32 -13.94 5.25
CA TRP A 137 11.32 -14.50 6.16
C TRP A 137 11.26 -13.86 7.55
N VAL A 138 11.14 -12.52 7.61
CA VAL A 138 11.00 -11.81 8.88
C VAL A 138 9.68 -12.19 9.57
N SER A 139 8.58 -12.35 8.83
CA SER A 139 7.31 -12.79 9.42
C SER A 139 7.40 -14.22 9.94
N LEU A 140 8.06 -15.15 9.25
CA LEU A 140 8.26 -16.52 9.74
C LEU A 140 9.07 -16.54 11.05
N MET A 141 10.12 -15.71 11.17
CA MET A 141 10.86 -15.57 12.42
C MET A 141 9.99 -14.99 13.55
N ALA A 142 9.23 -13.94 13.25
CA ALA A 142 8.32 -13.30 14.20
C ALA A 142 7.17 -14.23 14.64
N LEU A 143 6.72 -15.15 13.79
CA LEU A 143 5.71 -16.16 14.11
C LEU A 143 6.21 -17.13 15.19
N VAL A 144 7.46 -17.57 15.08
CA VAL A 144 8.08 -18.49 16.05
C VAL A 144 8.46 -17.75 17.34
N LEU A 145 9.25 -16.69 17.20
CA LEU A 145 9.87 -16.00 18.34
C LEU A 145 8.90 -15.04 19.05
N GLY A 146 7.92 -14.48 18.34
CA GLY A 146 7.13 -13.37 18.84
C GLY A 146 7.94 -12.08 18.92
N SER A 147 7.57 -11.19 19.85
CA SER A 147 8.14 -9.84 19.95
C SER A 147 9.46 -9.73 20.73
N GLY A 148 9.97 -10.82 21.31
CA GLY A 148 11.14 -10.80 22.20
C GLY A 148 10.95 -9.86 23.42
N ARG A 149 12.04 -9.44 24.07
CA ARG A 149 11.98 -8.48 25.20
C ARG A 149 11.49 -7.08 24.82
N PHE A 150 11.69 -6.67 23.57
CA PHE A 150 11.48 -5.29 23.10
C PHE A 150 10.19 -5.14 22.28
N GLY A 151 9.09 -5.72 22.75
CA GLY A 151 7.77 -5.54 22.15
C GLY A 151 6.66 -5.41 23.17
N LEU A 152 5.54 -4.83 22.74
CA LEU A 152 4.38 -4.64 23.61
C LEU A 152 3.80 -5.96 24.13
N ASP A 153 3.89 -7.06 23.37
CA ASP A 153 3.46 -8.39 23.82
C ASP A 153 4.21 -8.85 25.08
N TYR A 154 5.52 -8.57 25.19
CA TYR A 154 6.29 -8.89 26.39
C TYR A 154 5.84 -8.10 27.60
N LEU A 155 5.63 -6.78 27.43
CA LEU A 155 5.16 -5.89 28.49
C LEU A 155 3.78 -6.31 28.97
N LEU A 156 2.88 -6.64 28.02
CA LEU A 156 1.55 -7.10 28.30
C LEU A 156 1.54 -8.46 29.01
N ALA A 157 2.32 -9.42 28.53
CA ALA A 157 2.46 -10.74 29.17
C ALA A 157 3.05 -10.62 30.58
N ARG A 158 3.95 -9.66 30.81
CA ARG A 158 4.49 -9.37 32.15
C ARG A 158 3.44 -8.73 33.07
N TRP A 159 2.66 -7.79 32.56
CA TRP A 159 1.58 -7.16 33.32
C TRP A 159 0.47 -8.15 33.68
N LEU A 160 0.05 -9.00 32.75
CA LEU A 160 -0.93 -10.07 32.96
C LEU A 160 -0.48 -11.08 34.03
N ARG A 161 0.83 -11.39 34.11
CA ARG A 161 1.39 -12.30 35.12
C ARG A 161 1.48 -11.71 36.52
N ARG A 162 1.58 -10.39 36.65
CA ARG A 162 1.72 -9.70 37.95
C ARG A 162 0.39 -9.54 38.71
N GLN A 163 -0.75 -9.85 38.10
CA GLN A 163 -2.05 -9.68 38.75
C GLN A 163 -2.34 -10.82 39.76
N PRO A 164 -2.67 -10.51 41.03
CA PRO A 164 -3.05 -11.52 42.03
C PRO A 164 -4.27 -12.32 41.57
N ALA A 165 -4.27 -13.63 41.86
CA ALA A 165 -5.35 -14.56 41.47
C ALA A 165 -6.76 -14.09 41.91
N ALA A 166 -6.86 -13.33 43.00
CA ALA A 166 -8.12 -12.77 43.51
C ALA A 166 -8.75 -11.71 42.58
N GLN A 167 -7.96 -10.96 41.81
CA GLN A 167 -8.46 -9.97 40.83
C GLN A 167 -8.76 -10.60 39.46
N ALA A 168 -8.35 -11.85 39.24
CA ALA A 168 -8.53 -12.54 37.96
C ALA A 168 -9.98 -12.99 37.68
N ALA A 169 -10.83 -13.03 38.72
CA ALA A 169 -12.21 -13.51 38.67
C ALA A 169 -13.26 -12.41 38.40
N ALA A 170 -12.87 -11.13 38.31
CA ALA A 170 -13.82 -10.05 38.04
C ALA A 170 -14.32 -10.07 36.58
N PRO A 171 -15.64 -10.13 36.33
CA PRO A 171 -16.23 -10.12 34.99
C PRO A 171 -16.19 -8.70 34.43
N GLY A 172 -15.11 -8.33 33.73
CA GLY A 172 -14.99 -7.00 33.10
C GLY A 172 -13.56 -6.57 32.75
N ARG A 173 -12.67 -7.48 32.34
CA ARG A 173 -11.24 -7.17 32.21
C ARG A 173 -10.93 -6.37 30.93
N PRO A 174 -10.33 -5.16 31.01
CA PRO A 174 -9.89 -4.39 29.83
C PRO A 174 -8.66 -5.02 29.15
N ALA A 175 -7.96 -5.93 29.82
CA ALA A 175 -6.73 -6.57 29.38
C ALA A 175 -6.86 -7.44 28.11
N ALA A 176 -7.87 -8.30 28.08
CA ALA A 176 -8.15 -9.15 26.93
C ALA A 176 -8.77 -8.31 25.80
N ALA A 177 -9.58 -7.31 26.15
CA ALA A 177 -10.12 -6.34 25.21
C ALA A 177 -9.01 -5.55 24.51
N LEU A 178 -7.95 -5.13 25.21
CA LEU A 178 -6.81 -4.39 24.62
C LEU A 178 -6.06 -5.13 23.50
N VAL A 179 -6.13 -6.46 23.48
CA VAL A 179 -5.50 -7.32 22.46
C VAL A 179 -6.50 -7.77 21.41
N LEU A 180 -7.66 -8.22 21.86
CA LEU A 180 -8.68 -8.75 20.97
C LEU A 180 -9.33 -7.65 20.14
N LEU A 181 -9.49 -6.42 20.64
CA LEU A 181 -10.08 -5.31 19.87
C LEU A 181 -9.27 -4.94 18.62
N PRO A 182 -7.94 -4.68 18.68
CA PRO A 182 -7.18 -4.39 17.47
C PRO A 182 -7.11 -5.60 16.53
N MET A 183 -7.09 -6.83 17.05
CA MET A 183 -7.15 -8.07 16.24
C MET A 183 -8.52 -8.32 15.61
N LEU A 184 -9.61 -7.91 16.25
CA LEU A 184 -10.98 -8.06 15.74
C LEU A 184 -11.34 -6.90 14.79
N ALA A 185 -10.74 -5.73 14.96
CA ALA A 185 -10.80 -4.62 14.00
C ALA A 185 -10.20 -5.02 12.65
N LEU A 186 -9.18 -5.88 12.65
CA LEU A 186 -8.62 -6.57 11.47
C LEU A 186 -9.59 -7.60 10.82
N LEU A 187 -10.81 -7.77 11.32
CA LEU A 187 -11.82 -8.68 10.75
C LEU A 187 -13.11 -7.97 10.33
N LEU A 188 -13.16 -6.63 10.43
CA LEU A 188 -14.28 -5.84 9.96
C LEU A 188 -13.95 -5.32 8.55
N PRO A 189 -14.40 -5.97 7.47
CA PRO A 189 -14.12 -5.51 6.12
C PRO A 189 -14.66 -4.09 5.96
N GLY A 190 -13.74 -3.16 5.77
CA GLY A 190 -14.01 -1.78 5.41
C GLY A 190 -14.44 -1.65 3.95
N CYS A 191 -14.88 -0.47 3.57
CA CYS A 191 -15.35 -0.19 2.22
C CYS A 191 -14.19 -0.10 1.22
N VAL A 192 -14.49 -0.41 -0.03
CA VAL A 192 -13.62 -0.06 -1.16
C VAL A 192 -13.83 1.43 -1.43
N GLN A 193 -12.72 2.15 -1.65
CA GLN A 193 -12.72 3.55 -1.99
C GLN A 193 -13.61 3.82 -3.22
N PRO A 194 -14.47 4.86 -3.19
CA PRO A 194 -15.25 5.26 -4.35
C PRO A 194 -14.34 5.81 -5.45
N ALA A 195 -14.63 5.44 -6.70
CA ALA A 195 -13.93 5.93 -7.88
C ALA A 195 -14.91 6.43 -8.93
N HIS A 196 -14.48 7.44 -9.68
CA HIS A 196 -15.29 8.12 -10.68
C HIS A 196 -14.46 8.38 -11.94
N ASP A 197 -15.16 8.61 -13.05
CA ASP A 197 -14.50 8.97 -14.29
C ASP A 197 -14.05 10.43 -14.22
N LYS A 198 -12.75 10.66 -14.43
CA LYS A 198 -12.14 11.98 -14.54
C LYS A 198 -11.51 12.14 -15.91
N THR A 199 -11.89 13.19 -16.61
CA THR A 199 -11.41 13.56 -17.94
C THR A 199 -10.43 14.72 -17.84
N VAL A 200 -9.27 14.55 -18.46
CA VAL A 200 -8.29 15.63 -18.63
C VAL A 200 -8.17 15.95 -20.12
N VAL A 201 -8.40 17.22 -20.46
CA VAL A 201 -8.13 17.77 -21.79
C VAL A 201 -6.74 18.39 -21.77
N TYR A 202 -5.78 17.68 -22.35
CA TYR A 202 -4.40 18.13 -22.48
C TYR A 202 -4.27 19.03 -23.70
N LEU A 203 -3.67 20.19 -23.52
CA LEU A 203 -3.28 21.12 -24.58
C LEU A 203 -1.79 21.40 -24.43
N LEU A 204 -1.00 20.95 -25.39
CA LEU A 204 0.45 21.11 -25.38
C LEU A 204 0.89 22.04 -26.50
N ASP A 205 1.55 23.14 -26.12
CA ASP A 205 2.25 24.03 -27.02
C ASP A 205 3.67 23.51 -27.28
N VAL A 206 3.96 23.16 -28.53
CA VAL A 206 5.26 22.69 -29.04
C VAL A 206 5.92 23.74 -29.94
N SER A 207 5.41 24.97 -29.96
CA SER A 207 5.91 26.04 -30.82
C SER A 207 7.38 26.38 -30.52
N GLY A 208 8.16 26.45 -31.59
CA GLY A 208 9.60 26.75 -31.51
C GLY A 208 10.49 25.53 -31.27
N HIS A 209 9.92 24.32 -31.26
CA HIS A 209 10.69 23.07 -31.31
C HIS A 209 10.92 22.63 -32.77
N GLY A 210 11.89 21.73 -32.98
CA GLY A 210 12.29 21.24 -34.30
C GLY A 210 11.19 20.42 -35.03
N PRO A 211 11.53 19.62 -36.05
CA PRO A 211 10.53 18.85 -36.80
C PRO A 211 9.71 17.94 -35.87
N VAL A 212 8.39 18.14 -35.88
CA VAL A 212 7.44 17.41 -35.04
C VAL A 212 6.90 16.21 -35.82
N GLN A 213 7.44 15.02 -35.57
CA GLN A 213 6.93 13.78 -36.17
C GLN A 213 5.80 13.19 -35.33
N GLN A 214 5.97 13.22 -34.00
CA GLN A 214 5.00 12.69 -33.05
C GLN A 214 5.05 13.49 -31.75
N VAL A 215 3.87 13.76 -31.19
CA VAL A 215 3.72 14.28 -29.84
C VAL A 215 2.97 13.24 -29.04
N GLY A 216 3.55 12.80 -27.92
CA GLY A 216 2.97 11.77 -27.07
C GLY A 216 2.72 12.25 -25.65
N LEU A 217 1.91 11.46 -24.94
CA LEU A 217 1.60 11.61 -23.53
C LEU A 217 1.78 10.24 -22.86
N ARG A 218 2.56 10.22 -21.78
CA ARG A 218 2.70 9.09 -20.86
C ARG A 218 2.21 9.50 -19.48
N GLY A 219 1.80 8.53 -18.67
CA GLY A 219 1.26 8.82 -17.36
C GLY A 219 0.98 7.59 -16.52
N ARG A 220 0.67 7.84 -15.26
CA ARG A 220 0.48 6.81 -14.24
C ARG A 220 -0.83 6.02 -14.42
N ASP A 221 -1.92 6.72 -14.71
CA ASP A 221 -3.26 6.16 -14.63
C ASP A 221 -3.76 5.69 -16.02
N LYS A 222 -4.41 4.51 -16.06
CA LYS A 222 -4.98 3.96 -17.31
C LYS A 222 -5.94 4.98 -17.95
N PRO A 223 -5.96 5.12 -19.29
CA PRO A 223 -5.27 4.31 -20.30
C PRO A 223 -3.82 4.73 -20.58
N LEU A 224 -3.26 5.71 -19.84
CA LEU A 224 -1.86 6.09 -20.01
C LEU A 224 -0.93 5.00 -19.46
N SER A 225 0.29 4.98 -20.00
CA SER A 225 1.38 4.11 -19.56
C SER A 225 2.68 4.90 -19.56
N TRP A 226 3.62 4.57 -18.67
CA TRP A 226 4.98 5.10 -18.70
C TRP A 226 5.85 4.49 -19.80
N GLU A 227 5.41 3.38 -20.39
CA GLU A 227 6.15 2.64 -21.42
C GLU A 227 5.71 3.01 -22.84
N GLN A 228 4.44 3.39 -23.03
CA GLN A 228 3.86 3.63 -24.35
C GLN A 228 3.26 5.03 -24.48
N ASP A 229 3.57 5.71 -25.59
CA ASP A 229 2.98 7.01 -25.92
C ASP A 229 1.51 6.89 -26.32
N LEU A 230 0.66 7.68 -25.66
CA LEU A 230 -0.62 8.09 -26.24
C LEU A 230 -0.37 9.29 -27.18
N THR A 231 -0.55 9.09 -28.48
CA THR A 231 -0.33 10.15 -29.47
C THR A 231 -1.38 11.27 -29.37
N LEU A 232 -0.93 12.51 -29.27
CA LEU A 232 -1.78 13.70 -29.32
C LEU A 232 -2.19 14.03 -30.76
N THR A 233 -3.37 14.61 -30.91
CA THR A 233 -3.91 15.11 -32.18
C THR A 233 -3.53 16.58 -32.41
N PRO A 234 -3.06 16.98 -33.60
CA PRO A 234 -2.78 18.39 -33.87
C PRO A 234 -4.07 19.21 -33.91
N VAL A 235 -4.07 20.34 -33.19
CA VAL A 235 -5.10 21.39 -33.25
C VAL A 235 -4.63 22.50 -34.18
N VAL A 236 -3.36 22.89 -34.05
CA VAL A 236 -2.64 23.76 -34.98
C VAL A 236 -1.37 22.98 -35.37
N PRO A 237 -1.17 22.66 -36.67
CA PRO A 237 0.02 21.95 -37.12
C PRO A 237 1.31 22.59 -36.58
N ASP A 238 2.24 21.76 -36.11
CA ASP A 238 3.57 22.15 -35.59
C ASP A 238 3.58 23.13 -34.40
N SER A 239 2.42 23.38 -33.77
CA SER A 239 2.31 24.37 -32.70
C SER A 239 1.48 23.89 -31.52
N LEU A 240 0.25 23.41 -31.73
CA LEU A 240 -0.66 23.07 -30.64
C LEU A 240 -1.25 21.68 -30.82
N TYR A 241 -1.10 20.83 -29.81
CA TYR A 241 -1.57 19.46 -29.80
C TYR A 241 -2.55 19.20 -28.66
N ARG A 242 -3.49 18.27 -28.87
CA ARG A 242 -4.54 17.92 -27.92
C ARG A 242 -4.68 16.41 -27.71
N ALA A 243 -4.85 16.01 -26.46
CA ALA A 243 -5.40 14.71 -26.09
C ALA A 243 -6.56 14.89 -25.09
N ILE A 244 -7.52 13.99 -25.14
CA ILE A 244 -8.60 13.90 -24.15
C ILE A 244 -8.49 12.50 -23.55
N VAL A 245 -8.23 12.43 -22.25
CA VAL A 245 -8.04 11.16 -21.56
C VAL A 245 -9.03 11.09 -20.42
N THR A 246 -9.82 10.03 -20.38
CA THR A 246 -10.69 9.71 -19.24
C THR A 246 -10.08 8.56 -18.47
N THR A 247 -9.95 8.72 -17.16
CA THR A 247 -9.48 7.68 -16.25
C THR A 247 -10.54 7.42 -15.18
N HIS A 248 -10.71 6.17 -14.80
CA HIS A 248 -11.54 5.79 -13.66
C HIS A 248 -10.66 5.78 -12.41
N THR A 249 -10.86 6.71 -11.49
CA THR A 249 -9.95 6.87 -10.34
C THR A 249 -10.64 7.39 -9.09
N GLY A 250 -10.16 6.92 -7.93
CA GLY A 250 -10.45 7.49 -6.62
C GLY A 250 -9.45 8.57 -6.19
N TYR A 251 -8.34 8.73 -6.91
CA TYR A 251 -7.26 9.66 -6.58
C TYR A 251 -7.64 11.13 -6.82
N ARG A 252 -6.95 12.04 -6.13
CA ARG A 252 -7.12 13.50 -6.27
C ARG A 252 -6.28 14.12 -7.38
N ALA A 253 -5.22 13.45 -7.79
CA ALA A 253 -4.32 13.94 -8.82
C ALA A 253 -3.79 12.78 -9.65
N THR A 254 -3.35 13.10 -10.87
CA THR A 254 -2.61 12.20 -11.77
C THR A 254 -1.24 12.78 -12.11
N GLU A 255 -0.33 11.90 -12.52
CA GLU A 255 0.99 12.29 -13.00
C GLU A 255 1.16 11.91 -14.47
N VAL A 256 1.70 12.84 -15.24
CA VAL A 256 1.97 12.68 -16.66
C VAL A 256 3.30 13.27 -17.07
N LYS A 257 3.77 12.90 -18.25
CA LYS A 257 4.91 13.52 -18.92
C LYS A 257 4.70 13.51 -20.43
N PHE A 258 4.95 14.63 -21.08
CA PHE A 258 4.86 14.69 -22.54
C PHE A 258 6.12 14.12 -23.19
N THR A 259 5.95 13.62 -24.40
CA THR A 259 7.05 13.18 -25.25
C THR A 259 7.02 13.90 -26.60
N LEU A 260 8.19 14.14 -27.16
CA LEU A 260 8.36 14.62 -28.52
C LEU A 260 9.21 13.61 -29.27
N ASN A 261 8.69 13.07 -30.37
CA ASN A 261 9.35 12.06 -31.19
C ASN A 261 9.83 10.83 -30.37
N GLY A 262 9.07 10.46 -29.32
CA GLY A 262 9.37 9.35 -28.43
C GLY A 262 10.28 9.66 -27.24
N GLU A 263 10.87 10.85 -27.18
CA GLU A 263 11.73 11.29 -26.08
C GLU A 263 10.94 12.08 -25.03
N PHE A 264 11.18 11.81 -23.75
CA PHE A 264 10.57 12.56 -22.65
C PHE A 264 10.98 14.02 -22.66
N GLU A 265 10.02 14.92 -22.44
CA GLU A 265 10.35 16.29 -22.07
C GLU A 265 11.11 16.32 -20.74
N GLN A 266 11.98 17.32 -20.53
CA GLN A 266 12.62 17.58 -19.24
C GLN A 266 13.19 16.29 -18.58
N VAL A 267 14.09 15.60 -19.29
CA VAL A 267 14.74 14.38 -18.81
C VAL A 267 15.39 14.65 -17.45
N GLY A 268 15.07 13.84 -16.44
CA GLY A 268 15.55 13.99 -15.06
C GLY A 268 14.73 14.94 -14.16
N ALA A 269 13.78 15.71 -14.71
CA ALA A 269 12.83 16.50 -13.91
C ALA A 269 11.63 15.65 -13.46
N ASN A 270 10.95 16.12 -12.40
CA ASN A 270 9.72 15.53 -11.89
C ASN A 270 8.61 15.47 -12.96
N ASN A 271 7.68 14.53 -12.79
CA ASN A 271 6.49 14.43 -13.62
C ASN A 271 5.59 15.66 -13.41
N ARG A 272 4.77 15.98 -14.42
CA ARG A 272 3.72 16.99 -14.28
C ARG A 272 2.58 16.41 -13.46
N ARG A 273 2.22 17.08 -12.37
CA ARG A 273 1.10 16.69 -11.49
C ARG A 273 -0.14 17.51 -11.83
N ILE A 274 -1.27 16.83 -12.02
CA ILE A 274 -2.54 17.43 -12.42
C ILE A 274 -3.59 17.06 -11.38
N GLU A 275 -4.09 18.05 -10.65
CA GLU A 275 -5.17 17.88 -9.70
C GLU A 275 -6.52 17.79 -10.42
N PHE A 276 -7.32 16.79 -10.05
CA PHE A 276 -8.70 16.70 -10.49
C PHE A 276 -9.52 17.74 -9.72
N GLY A 277 -10.17 18.63 -10.47
CA GLY A 277 -11.10 19.60 -9.89
C GLY A 277 -12.38 18.93 -9.35
N PRO A 278 -13.29 19.71 -8.74
CA PRO A 278 -14.56 19.20 -8.24
C PRO A 278 -15.48 18.66 -9.36
N GLY A 279 -15.30 19.13 -10.59
CA GLY A 279 -15.98 18.59 -11.76
C GLY A 279 -15.32 17.32 -12.32
N ASP A 280 -15.92 16.75 -13.35
CA ASP A 280 -15.38 15.55 -13.99
C ASP A 280 -14.37 15.85 -15.09
N THR A 281 -14.30 17.11 -15.55
CA THR A 281 -13.37 17.51 -16.61
C THR A 281 -12.45 18.64 -16.16
N VAL A 282 -11.15 18.48 -16.37
CA VAL A 282 -10.15 19.54 -16.20
C VAL A 282 -9.41 19.79 -17.52
N THR A 283 -9.08 21.05 -17.82
CA THR A 283 -8.25 21.39 -18.98
C THR A 283 -6.85 21.73 -18.49
N TYR A 284 -5.86 20.98 -18.94
CA TYR A 284 -4.46 21.20 -18.59
C TYR A 284 -3.70 21.77 -19.80
N ARG A 285 -3.17 22.99 -19.66
CA ARG A 285 -2.40 23.68 -20.71
C ARG A 285 -0.94 23.70 -20.32
N ALA A 286 -0.05 23.23 -21.19
CA ALA A 286 1.38 23.19 -20.96
C ALA A 286 2.16 23.64 -22.19
N ARG A 287 3.41 24.05 -21.99
CA ARG A 287 4.40 24.27 -23.05
C ARG A 287 5.54 23.27 -22.90
N LEU A 288 5.90 22.62 -24.01
CA LEU A 288 6.92 21.58 -24.03
C LEU A 288 8.27 22.13 -23.55
N GLY A 289 8.90 21.42 -22.62
CA GLY A 289 10.21 21.78 -22.07
C GLY A 289 10.20 22.87 -21.00
N VAL A 290 9.03 23.41 -20.64
CA VAL A 290 8.88 24.43 -19.58
C VAL A 290 8.25 23.79 -18.34
N ALA A 291 8.97 23.84 -17.21
CA ALA A 291 8.43 23.47 -15.90
C ALA A 291 7.32 24.45 -15.51
N GLN A 292 6.22 23.93 -14.95
CA GLN A 292 5.13 24.73 -14.40
C GLN A 292 5.17 24.71 -12.88
#